data_AF-K0SV62-F1
#
_entry.id   AF-K0SV62-F1
#
_cell.length_a   1.000
_cell.length_b   1.000
_cell.length_c   1.000
_cell.angle_alpha   90.00
_cell.angle_beta   90.00
_cell.angle_gamma   90.00
#
_symmetry.space_group_name_H-M   'P 1'
#
loop_
_entity.id
_entity.type
_entity.pdbx_description
1 polymer ?
#
loop_
_entity_poly.entity_id
_entity_poly.type
_entity_poly.pdbx_seq_one_letter_code
_entity_poly.pdbx_strand_id
1 'polypeptide(L)'
;MSFLSSIPEGPPDAILGIAEAFKACTDENKVNVCVGAYRDSAGKPWILPSVRKAEERLLQDASANKEYAPIAGDAAYVNLALKFAYGADFNLDNVAGVQSLSGTG
;
A
#
# COMPACT_ATOMS: atom_id res chain seq x y z
N MET A 1 10.00 -15.35 36.65
CA MET A 1 9.29 -14.18 36.07
C MET A 1 9.67 -14.09 34.60
N SER A 2 8.70 -13.83 33.73
CA SER A 2 8.96 -13.62 32.29
C SER A 2 9.56 -12.23 32.08
N PHE A 3 10.56 -12.11 31.21
CA PHE A 3 11.18 -10.83 30.84
C PHE A 3 10.16 -9.77 30.38
N LEU A 4 9.00 -10.19 29.85
CA LEU A 4 7.99 -9.31 29.28
C LEU A 4 6.91 -8.86 30.28
N SER A 5 6.89 -9.37 31.51
CA SER A 5 5.74 -9.19 32.42
C SER A 5 5.47 -7.75 32.88
N SER A 6 6.43 -6.83 32.70
CA SER A 6 6.31 -5.42 33.07
C SER A 6 6.08 -4.48 31.89
N ILE A 7 5.91 -5.00 30.67
CA ILE A 7 5.71 -4.17 29.49
C ILE A 7 4.22 -3.82 29.38
N PRO A 8 3.84 -2.53 29.46
CA PRO A 8 2.45 -2.12 29.32
C PRO A 8 1.96 -2.30 27.89
N GLU A 9 0.66 -2.55 27.74
CA GLU A 9 0.01 -2.60 26.43
C GLU A 9 0.01 -1.21 25.79
N GLY A 10 0.34 -1.13 24.50
CA GLY A 10 0.25 0.10 23.73
C GLY A 10 -1.20 0.54 23.55
N PRO A 11 -1.46 1.84 23.33
CA PRO A 11 -2.81 2.30 23.05
C PRO A 11 -3.33 1.63 21.75
N PRO A 12 -4.61 1.22 21.72
CA PRO A 12 -5.20 0.65 20.52
C PRO A 12 -5.25 1.70 19.40
N ASP A 13 -5.00 1.27 18.16
CA ASP A 13 -5.15 2.13 17.00
C ASP A 13 -6.64 2.47 16.78
N ALA A 14 -6.94 3.78 16.77
CA ALA A 14 -8.30 4.29 16.73
C ALA A 14 -9.08 3.89 15.47
N ILE A 15 -8.39 3.52 14.38
CA ILE A 15 -9.00 3.12 13.11
C ILE A 15 -9.15 1.59 13.04
N LEU A 16 -8.14 0.83 13.52
CA LEU A 16 -8.16 -0.64 13.45
C LEU A 16 -9.28 -1.25 14.30
N GLY A 17 -9.56 -0.69 15.49
CA GLY A 17 -10.63 -1.18 16.35
C GLY A 17 -12.02 -1.13 15.69
N ILE A 18 -12.27 -0.13 14.84
CA ILE A 18 -13.55 -0.01 14.12
C ILE A 18 -13.67 -1.07 13.03
N ALA A 19 -12.56 -1.41 12.36
CA ALA A 19 -12.55 -2.47 11.36
C ALA A 19 -12.83 -3.85 11.98
N GLU A 20 -12.34 -4.11 13.20
CA GLU A 20 -12.66 -5.32 13.95
C GLU A 20 -14.12 -5.37 14.37
N ALA A 21 -14.66 -4.26 14.90
CA ALA A 21 -16.07 -4.16 15.23
C ALA A 21 -16.97 -4.39 14.00
N PHE A 22 -16.59 -3.85 12.83
CA PHE A 22 -17.30 -4.10 11.57
C PHE A 22 -17.28 -5.59 11.17
N LYS A 23 -16.14 -6.28 11.36
CA LYS A 23 -16.04 -7.73 11.09
C LYS A 23 -16.92 -8.54 12.04
N ALA A 24 -16.94 -8.20 13.33
CA ALA A 24 -17.72 -8.89 14.35
C ALA A 24 -19.23 -8.63 14.26
N CYS A 25 -19.65 -7.50 13.68
CA CYS A 25 -21.06 -7.17 13.48
C CYS A 25 -21.75 -8.19 12.54
N THR A 26 -22.86 -8.76 12.99
CA THR A 26 -23.66 -9.76 12.24
C THR A 26 -24.86 -9.16 11.50
N ASP A 27 -25.10 -7.85 11.63
CA ASP A 27 -26.17 -7.16 10.90
C ASP A 27 -25.88 -7.21 9.38
N GLU A 28 -26.87 -7.68 8.62
CA GLU A 28 -26.79 -7.78 7.15
C GLU A 28 -26.71 -6.40 6.48
N ASN A 29 -27.16 -5.34 7.16
CA ASN A 29 -27.17 -3.97 6.65
C ASN A 29 -25.95 -3.15 7.08
N LYS A 30 -24.91 -3.77 7.65
CA LYS A 30 -23.71 -3.07 8.10
C LYS A 30 -22.97 -2.37 6.95
N VAL A 31 -22.46 -1.17 7.20
CA VAL A 31 -21.68 -0.38 6.24
C VAL A 31 -20.30 -0.08 6.82
N ASN A 32 -19.24 -0.34 6.05
CA ASN A 32 -17.86 -0.04 6.46
C ASN A 32 -17.44 1.33 5.94
N VAL A 33 -17.27 2.28 6.86
CA VAL A 33 -16.72 3.63 6.60
C VAL A 33 -15.43 3.89 7.38
N CYS A 34 -14.79 2.83 7.88
CA CYS A 34 -13.68 2.92 8.81
C CYS A 34 -12.35 3.23 8.11
N VAL A 35 -12.10 2.53 7.00
CA VAL A 35 -10.82 2.61 6.28
C VAL A 35 -11.07 3.25 4.91
N GLY A 36 -10.27 4.24 4.56
CA GLY A 36 -10.26 4.90 3.25
C GLY A 36 -9.72 4.01 2.12
N ALA A 37 -10.28 2.82 1.95
CA ALA A 37 -9.92 1.86 0.92
C ALA A 37 -11.06 1.72 -0.09
N TYR A 38 -10.73 1.89 -1.37
CA TYR A 38 -11.72 1.86 -2.44
C TYR A 38 -12.48 0.52 -2.51
N ARG A 39 -13.76 0.60 -2.87
CA ARG A 39 -14.68 -0.53 -3.03
C ARG A 39 -15.47 -0.38 -4.33
N ASP A 40 -15.87 -1.50 -4.90
CA ASP A 40 -16.80 -1.52 -6.02
C ASP A 40 -18.25 -1.20 -5.58
N SER A 41 -19.18 -1.20 -6.54
CA SER A 41 -20.61 -0.95 -6.30
C SER A 41 -21.29 -2.00 -5.40
N ALA A 42 -20.66 -3.16 -5.17
CA ALA A 42 -21.13 -4.20 -4.27
C ALA A 42 -20.41 -4.16 -2.90
N GLY A 43 -19.62 -3.10 -2.64
CA GLY A 43 -18.87 -2.95 -1.38
C GLY A 43 -17.67 -3.88 -1.24
N LYS A 44 -17.20 -4.51 -2.32
CA LYS A 44 -16.06 -5.44 -2.30
C LYS A 44 -14.74 -4.75 -2.65
N PRO A 45 -13.58 -5.26 -2.20
CA PRO A 45 -12.28 -4.77 -2.64
C PRO A 45 -12.17 -4.83 -4.16
N TRP A 46 -11.70 -3.75 -4.77
CA TRP A 46 -11.61 -3.64 -6.22
C TRP A 46 -10.15 -3.57 -6.68
N ILE A 47 -9.77 -4.50 -7.54
CA ILE A 47 -8.44 -4.51 -8.19
C ILE A 47 -8.58 -3.79 -9.52
N LEU A 48 -7.77 -2.74 -9.73
CA LEU A 48 -7.77 -1.98 -10.97
C LEU A 48 -7.43 -2.91 -12.16
N PRO A 49 -8.15 -2.82 -13.30
CA PRO A 49 -7.83 -3.61 -14.49
C PRO A 49 -6.40 -3.41 -14.99
N SER A 50 -5.82 -2.22 -14.80
CA SER A 50 -4.41 -1.94 -15.12
C SER A 50 -3.43 -2.71 -14.23
N VAL A 51 -3.73 -2.84 -12.94
CA VAL A 51 -2.90 -3.59 -11.98
C VAL A 51 -2.94 -5.08 -12.29
N ARG A 52 -4.13 -5.64 -12.57
CA ARG A 52 -4.25 -7.05 -12.98
C ARG A 52 -3.40 -7.38 -14.22
N LYS A 53 -3.44 -6.51 -15.23
CA LYS A 53 -2.60 -6.66 -16.43
C LYS A 53 -1.10 -6.53 -16.13
N ALA A 54 -0.71 -5.69 -15.19
CA ALA A 54 0.68 -5.56 -14.76
C ALA A 54 1.16 -6.84 -14.04
N GLU A 55 0.34 -7.41 -13.15
CA GLU A 55 0.64 -8.67 -12.46
C GLU A 55 0.81 -9.83 -13.46
N GLU A 56 -0.08 -9.95 -14.45
CA GLU A 56 0.04 -10.96 -15.52
C GLU A 56 1.37 -10.83 -16.29
N ARG A 57 1.78 -9.60 -16.63
CA ARG A 57 3.06 -9.34 -17.32
C ARG A 57 4.26 -9.71 -16.45
N LEU A 58 4.24 -9.33 -15.18
CA LEU A 58 5.32 -9.63 -14.23
C LEU A 58 5.50 -11.14 -14.04
N LEU A 59 4.41 -11.90 -13.97
CA LEU A 59 4.47 -13.36 -13.85
C LEU A 59 5.04 -14.06 -15.09
N GLN A 60 4.90 -13.44 -16.26
CA GLN A 60 5.39 -13.97 -17.54
C GLN A 60 6.83 -13.54 -17.88
N ASP A 61 7.38 -12.58 -17.14
CA ASP A 61 8.72 -12.05 -17.38
C ASP A 61 9.80 -13.00 -16.86
N ALA A 62 10.44 -13.73 -17.77
CA ALA A 62 11.51 -14.68 -17.46
C ALA A 62 12.79 -14.01 -16.92
N SER A 63 12.94 -12.69 -17.06
CA SER A 63 14.06 -11.91 -16.53
C SER A 63 13.83 -11.42 -15.11
N ALA A 64 12.59 -11.49 -14.62
CA ALA A 64 12.25 -11.07 -13.27
C ALA A 64 12.93 -11.96 -12.22
N ASN A 65 13.53 -11.34 -11.22
CA ASN A 65 14.16 -11.99 -10.09
C ASN A 65 13.66 -11.37 -8.77
N LYS A 66 14.11 -11.92 -7.63
CA LYS A 66 13.76 -11.45 -6.29
C LYS A 66 15.00 -11.06 -5.49
N GLU A 67 16.05 -10.60 -6.17
CA GLU A 67 17.26 -10.10 -5.54
C GLU A 67 17.00 -8.75 -4.86
N TYR A 68 17.94 -8.32 -4.02
CA TYR A 68 17.86 -7.00 -3.40
C TYR A 68 17.87 -5.89 -4.45
N ALA A 69 16.91 -4.98 -4.32
CA ALA A 69 16.93 -3.72 -5.05
C ALA A 69 18.08 -2.82 -4.55
N PRO A 70 18.53 -1.84 -5.36
CA PRO A 70 19.43 -0.79 -4.90
C PRO A 70 18.88 -0.03 -3.68
N ILE A 71 19.76 0.61 -2.91
CA ILE A 71 19.39 1.36 -1.69
C ILE A 71 18.33 2.45 -1.98
N ALA A 72 18.44 3.13 -3.12
CA ALA A 72 17.49 4.17 -3.54
C ALA A 72 16.17 3.59 -4.11
N GLY A 73 16.07 2.26 -4.26
CA GLY A 73 14.97 1.57 -4.92
C GLY A 73 15.20 1.29 -6.40
N ASP A 74 14.12 0.90 -7.07
CA ASP A 74 14.11 0.70 -8.51
C ASP A 74 14.13 2.05 -9.25
N ALA A 75 15.17 2.27 -10.07
CA ALA A 75 15.37 3.55 -10.75
C ALA A 75 14.27 3.86 -11.77
N ALA A 76 13.68 2.86 -12.42
CA ALA A 76 12.59 3.07 -13.38
C ALA A 76 11.31 3.48 -12.65
N TYR A 77 11.00 2.81 -11.54
CA TYR A 77 9.90 3.17 -10.64
C TYR A 77 10.03 4.61 -10.13
N VAL A 78 11.20 4.98 -9.57
CA VAL A 78 11.41 6.33 -9.02
C VAL A 78 11.22 7.39 -10.11
N ASN A 79 11.80 7.20 -11.30
CA ASN A 79 11.65 8.15 -12.40
C ASN A 79 10.20 8.29 -12.87
N LEU A 80 9.46 7.18 -12.98
CA LEU A 80 8.04 7.21 -13.35
C LEU A 80 7.18 7.85 -12.27
N ALA A 81 7.46 7.58 -10.99
CA ALA A 81 6.77 8.19 -9.86
C ALA A 81 6.97 9.71 -9.82
N LEU A 82 8.20 10.19 -10.05
CA LEU A 82 8.49 11.63 -10.13
C LEU A 82 7.75 12.29 -11.31
N LYS A 83 7.77 11.68 -12.50
CA LYS A 83 7.01 12.20 -13.65
C LYS A 83 5.50 12.18 -13.42
N PHE A 84 4.98 11.17 -12.72
CA PHE A 84 3.58 11.12 -12.33
C PHE A 84 3.21 12.25 -11.36
N ALA A 85 4.08 12.54 -10.38
CA ALA A 85 3.84 13.58 -9.38
C ALA A 85 4.00 15.00 -9.92
N TYR A 86 5.02 15.26 -10.73
CA TYR A 86 5.37 16.61 -11.22
C TYR A 86 4.86 16.93 -12.64
N GLY A 87 4.42 15.91 -13.39
CA GLY A 87 4.03 16.02 -14.79
C GLY A 87 5.10 15.47 -15.74
N ALA A 88 4.66 14.92 -16.88
CA ALA A 88 5.53 14.21 -17.82
C ALA A 88 6.63 15.09 -18.44
N ASP A 89 6.35 16.38 -18.61
CA ASP A 89 7.23 17.37 -19.25
C ASP A 89 8.02 18.22 -18.23
N PHE A 90 7.90 17.93 -16.92
CA PHE A 90 8.60 18.68 -15.89
C PHE A 90 10.11 18.38 -15.91
N ASN A 91 10.95 19.42 -15.79
CA ASN A 91 12.39 19.23 -15.68
C ASN A 91 12.75 18.69 -14.28
N LEU A 92 13.22 17.45 -14.22
CA LEU A 92 13.61 16.75 -12.99
C LEU A 92 15.07 16.99 -12.57
N ASP A 93 15.87 17.81 -13.27
CA ASP A 93 17.29 18.03 -12.98
C ASP A 93 17.58 18.46 -11.52
N ASN A 94 16.60 19.14 -10.89
CA ASN A 94 16.69 19.62 -9.51
C ASN A 94 15.80 18.83 -8.54
N VAL A 95 15.39 17.60 -8.90
CA VAL A 95 14.51 16.75 -8.09
C VAL A 95 15.22 15.46 -7.74
N ALA A 96 15.35 15.19 -6.43
CA ALA A 96 15.83 13.91 -5.93
C ALA A 96 14.65 13.02 -5.50
N GLY A 97 14.75 11.72 -5.74
CA GLY A 97 13.73 10.74 -5.34
C GLY A 97 14.36 9.43 -4.88
N VAL A 98 13.75 8.81 -3.88
CA VAL A 98 14.07 7.46 -3.40
C VAL A 98 12.75 6.70 -3.17
N GLN A 99 12.77 5.38 -3.35
CA GLN A 99 11.65 4.53 -3.02
C GLN A 99 11.58 4.32 -1.49
N SER A 100 10.37 4.41 -0.92
CA SER A 100 10.13 4.16 0.50
C SER A 100 8.93 3.23 0.73
N LEU A 101 8.60 2.95 2.00
CA LEU A 101 7.50 2.06 2.38
C LEU A 101 6.16 2.83 2.35
N SER A 102 5.66 3.04 1.13
CA SER A 102 4.45 3.84 0.88
C SER A 102 4.59 5.25 1.47
N GLY A 103 3.48 5.92 1.82
CA GLY A 103 3.53 7.28 2.38
C GLY A 103 4.04 7.37 3.84
N THR A 104 4.08 6.26 4.58
CA THR A 104 4.40 6.27 6.02
C THR A 104 5.88 6.12 6.33
N GLY A 105 6.59 5.27 5.58
CA GLY A 105 8.02 5.01 5.78
C GLY A 105 8.90 5.93 4.94
#